data_AF-A0A2M8NGK5-F1
#
_entry.id   AF-A0A2M8NGK5-F1
#
_cell.length_a   1.000
_cell.length_b   1.000
_cell.length_c   1.000
_cell.angle_alpha   90.00
_cell.angle_beta   90.00
_cell.angle_gamma   90.00
#
_symmetry.space_group_name_H-M   'P 1'
#
loop_
_entity.id
_entity.type
_entity.pdbx_description
1 polymer ?
#
loop_
_entity_poly.entity_id
_entity_poly.type
_entity_poly.pdbx_seq_one_letter_code
_entity_poly.pdbx_strand_id
1 'polypeptide(L)' 'LASGAGPNYDWNPFVFAETMTAHIARISSGDLSYGSVDYESLFAIGLTLFILTLGLNILSRWITNKFREVYQ' A
#
# COMPACT_ATOMS: atom_id res chain seq x y z
N LEU A 1 3.52 -28.61 5.99
CA LEU A 1 3.42 -27.61 4.90
C LEU A 1 2.97 -26.30 5.51
N ALA A 2 3.65 -25.20 5.16
CA ALA A 2 3.24 -23.81 5.32
C ALA A 2 3.04 -23.26 6.76
N SER A 3 4.13 -23.22 7.53
CA SER A 3 4.27 -22.23 8.62
C SER A 3 4.73 -20.90 8.03
N GLY A 4 3.81 -20.17 7.40
CA GLY A 4 4.08 -18.89 6.73
C GLY A 4 3.21 -17.72 7.22
N ALA A 5 2.56 -17.89 8.38
CA ALA A 5 1.66 -16.90 8.98
C ALA A 5 2.26 -16.31 10.28
N GLY A 6 3.56 -16.02 10.26
CA GLY A 6 4.22 -15.23 11.29
C GLY A 6 4.82 -13.98 10.67
N PRO A 7 4.90 -12.85 11.40
CA PRO A 7 5.59 -11.64 10.96
C PRO A 7 7.10 -11.94 10.94
N ASN A 8 7.51 -12.75 9.98
CA ASN A 8 8.89 -13.13 9.80
C ASN A 8 9.57 -11.95 9.10
N TYR A 9 10.32 -11.19 9.89
CA TYR A 9 11.34 -10.27 9.39
C TYR A 9 12.48 -11.08 8.78
N ASP A 10 12.18 -11.82 7.71
CA ASP A 10 13.14 -12.58 6.94
C ASP A 10 13.67 -11.70 5.81
N TRP A 11 14.98 -11.46 5.81
CA TRP A 11 15.74 -10.78 4.76
C TRP A 11 15.91 -11.67 3.51
N ASN A 12 14.94 -12.54 3.24
CA ASN A 12 14.96 -13.46 2.13
C ASN A 12 14.15 -12.85 0.97
N PRO A 13 14.79 -12.36 -0.11
CA PRO A 13 14.08 -11.77 -1.24
C PRO A 13 13.23 -12.80 -2.03
N PHE A 14 13.34 -14.09 -1.71
CA PHE A 14 12.47 -15.16 -2.22
C PHE A 14 11.22 -15.39 -1.37
N VAL A 15 11.14 -14.79 -0.18
CA VAL A 15 9.90 -14.69 0.58
C VAL A 15 9.25 -13.39 0.15
N PHE A 16 8.17 -13.49 -0.61
CA PHE A 16 7.47 -12.33 -1.13
C PHE A 16 7.01 -11.45 0.04
N ALA A 17 7.62 -10.27 0.17
CA ALA A 17 7.07 -9.22 1.01
C ALA A 17 5.65 -8.93 0.50
N GLU A 18 4.67 -9.06 1.38
CA GLU A 18 3.29 -8.85 1.00
C GLU A 18 3.09 -7.39 0.58
N THR A 19 2.77 -7.18 -0.69
CA THR A 19 2.44 -5.84 -1.16
C THR A 19 1.16 -5.36 -0.47
N MET A 20 1.05 -4.06 -0.18
CA MET A 20 -0.15 -3.49 0.45
C MET A 20 -1.43 -3.85 -0.32
N THR A 21 -1.36 -3.92 -1.65
CA THR A 21 -2.48 -4.35 -2.50
C THR A 21 -2.87 -5.81 -2.32
N ALA A 22 -1.88 -6.72 -2.25
CA ALA A 22 -2.14 -8.13 -1.97
C ALA A 22 -2.73 -8.32 -0.56
N HIS A 23 -2.24 -7.55 0.41
CA HIS A 23 -2.76 -7.53 1.77
C HIS A 23 -4.22 -7.09 1.84
N ILE A 24 -4.59 -6.03 1.13
CA ILE A 24 -5.98 -5.55 1.04
C ILE A 24 -6.87 -6.62 0.39
N ALA A 25 -6.43 -7.22 -0.71
CA ALA A 25 -7.20 -8.26 -1.42
C ALA A 25 -7.43 -9.49 -0.54
N ARG A 26 -6.42 -9.91 0.24
CA ARG A 26 -6.52 -11.04 1.16
C ARG A 26 -7.53 -10.79 2.28
N ILE A 27 -7.49 -9.60 2.90
CA ILE A 27 -8.49 -9.24 3.93
C ILE A 27 -9.89 -9.12 3.32
N SER A 28 -10.02 -8.51 2.13
CA SER A 28 -11.29 -8.37 1.44
C SER A 28 -11.90 -9.71 0.99
N SER A 29 -11.08 -10.77 0.88
CA SER A 29 -11.54 -12.12 0.50
C SER A 29 -12.26 -12.84 1.64
N GLY A 30 -12.35 -12.24 2.84
CA GLY A 30 -13.28 -12.66 3.89
C GLY A 30 -12.74 -13.69 4.89
N ASP A 31 -11.45 -14.04 4.82
CA ASP A 31 -10.84 -15.08 5.66
C ASP A 31 -10.32 -14.57 7.02
N LEU A 32 -10.63 -13.32 7.38
CA LEU A 32 -10.19 -12.69 8.63
C LEU A 32 -11.37 -12.39 9.56
N SER A 33 -11.24 -12.80 10.83
CA SER A 33 -12.22 -12.54 11.87
C SER A 33 -12.45 -11.05 12.06
N TYR A 34 -13.73 -10.65 11.97
CA TYR A 34 -14.22 -9.32 12.30
C TYR A 34 -13.78 -8.97 13.75
N GLY A 35 -12.94 -7.95 13.91
CA GLY A 35 -12.34 -7.55 15.21
C GLY A 35 -10.83 -7.79 15.35
N SER A 36 -10.15 -8.22 14.29
CA SER A 36 -8.68 -8.26 14.23
C SER A 36 -8.08 -6.89 13.87
N VAL A 37 -6.89 -6.60 14.40
CA VAL A 37 -6.13 -5.35 14.12
C VAL A 37 -5.91 -5.15 12.61
N ASP A 38 -5.84 -6.24 11.85
CA ASP A 38 -5.69 -6.24 10.39
C ASP A 38 -6.90 -5.63 9.68
N TYR A 39 -8.12 -5.87 10.19
CA TYR A 39 -9.34 -5.33 9.60
C TYR A 39 -9.46 -3.82 9.83
N GLU A 40 -9.17 -3.33 11.03
CA GLU A 40 -9.17 -1.89 11.32
C GLU A 40 -8.07 -1.15 10.52
N SER A 41 -6.94 -1.82 10.29
CA SER A 41 -5.81 -1.27 9.53
C SER A 41 -6.12 -1.11 8.04
N LEU A 42 -7.15 -1.76 7.47
CA LEU A 42 -7.55 -1.58 6.06
C LEU A 42 -7.83 -0.12 5.72
N PHE A 43 -8.55 0.58 6.60
CA PHE A 43 -8.89 1.97 6.37
C PHE A 43 -7.64 2.85 6.36
N ALA A 44 -6.70 2.60 7.27
CA ALA A 44 -5.43 3.31 7.33
C ALA A 44 -4.56 3.04 6.08
N ILE A 45 -4.47 1.79 5.62
CA ILE A 45 -3.68 1.42 4.43
C ILE A 45 -4.32 2.02 3.18
N GLY A 46 -5.65 1.93 3.04
CA GLY A 46 -6.38 2.53 1.92
C GLY A 46 -6.22 4.05 1.86
N LEU A 47 -6.33 4.73 3.00
CA LEU A 47 -6.10 6.18 3.12
C LEU A 47 -4.64 6.54 2.80
N THR A 48 -3.67 5.74 3.23
CA THR A 48 -2.26 5.95 2.92
C THR A 48 -1.98 5.87 1.43
N LEU A 49 -2.50 4.83 0.75
CA LEU A 49 -2.37 4.67 -0.70
C LEU A 49 -3.06 5.81 -1.46
N PHE A 50 -4.22 6.25 -0.97
CA PHE A 50 -4.93 7.39 -1.53
C PHE A 50 -4.10 8.68 -1.41
N ILE A 51 -3.58 8.99 -0.22
CA ILE A 51 -2.74 10.18 0.00
C ILE A 51 -1.46 10.11 -0.84
N LEU A 52 -0.81 8.94 -0.94
CA LEU A 52 0.37 8.78 -1.80
C LEU A 52 0.04 9.08 -3.26
N THR A 53 -1.04 8.50 -3.78
CA THR A 53 -1.47 8.70 -5.16
C THR A 53 -1.88 10.15 -5.43
N LEU A 54 -2.62 10.75 -4.50
CA LEU A 54 -3.05 12.15 -4.55
C LEU A 54 -1.83 13.09 -4.51
N GLY A 55 -0.91 12.84 -3.58
CA GLY A 55 0.32 13.61 -3.42
C GLY A 55 1.17 13.57 -4.68
N LEU A 56 1.37 12.39 -5.27
CA LEU A 56 2.06 12.23 -6.55
C LEU A 56 1.35 12.96 -7.69
N ASN A 57 0.01 12.95 -7.74
CA ASN A 57 -0.75 13.69 -8.74
C ASN A 57 -0.60 15.21 -8.59
N ILE A 58 -0.63 15.72 -7.35
CA ILE A 58 -0.41 17.14 -7.06
C ILE A 58 1.03 17.54 -7.42
N LEU A 59 2.02 16.74 -7.02
CA LEU A 59 3.43 16.96 -7.35
C LEU A 59 3.64 16.95 -8.86
N SER A 60 3.06 15.99 -9.58
CA SER A 60 3.13 15.87 -11.04
C SER A 60 2.61 17.13 -11.72
N ARG A 61 1.46 17.66 -11.26
CA ARG A 61 0.93 18.94 -11.74
C ARG A 61 1.83 20.12 -11.40
N TRP A 62 2.35 20.20 -10.18
CA TRP A 62 3.22 21.28 -9.74
C TRP A 62 4.53 21.33 -10.54
N ILE A 63 5.15 20.17 -10.71
CA ILE A 63 6.34 19.96 -11.53
C ILE A 63 6.04 20.37 -12.97
N THR A 64 4.99 19.83 -13.58
CA THR A 64 4.64 20.13 -14.97
C THR A 64 4.36 21.62 -15.19
N ASN A 65 3.66 22.29 -14.26
CA ASN A 65 3.42 23.73 -14.34
C ASN A 65 4.73 24.54 -14.29
N LYS A 66 5.66 24.17 -13.40
CA LYS A 66 6.96 24.83 -13.28
C LYS A 66 7.86 24.60 -14.50
N PHE A 67 7.86 23.40 -15.08
CA PHE A 67 8.60 23.12 -16.31
C PHE A 67 7.98 23.85 -17.51
N ARG A 68 6.67 24.09 -17.53
CA ARG A 68 5.99 24.79 -18.63
C ARG A 68 6.31 26.29 -18.68
N GLU A 69 6.68 26.92 -17.56
CA GLU A 69 7.19 28.31 -17.53
C GLU A 69 8.59 28.44 -18.16
N VAL A 70 9.39 27.37 -18.18
CA VAL A 70 10.78 27.41 -18.69
C VAL A 70 10.84 27.25 -20.22
N TYR A 71 9.73 26.90 -20.87
CA TYR A 71 9.63 26.74 -22.32
C TYR A 71 8.89 27.89 -23.03
N GLN A 72 8.59 28.99 -22.34
CA GLN A 72 8.20 30.27 -22.94
C GLN A 72 9.36 31.26 -22.82
#